data_AF-A0A955X1M8-F1
#
_entry.id   AF-A0A955X1M8-F1
#
_cell.length_a   1.000
_cell.length_b   1.000
_cell.length_c   1.000
_cell.angle_alpha   90.00
_cell.angle_beta   90.00
_cell.angle_gamma   90.00
#
_symmetry.space_group_name_H-M   'P 1'
#
loop_
_entity.id
_entity.type
_entity.pdbx_description
1 polymer ?
#
loop_
_entity_poly.entity_id
_entity_poly.type
_entity_poly.pdbx_seq_one_letter_code
_entity_poly.pdbx_strand_id
1 'polypeptide(L)'
;MPTRGLIPLTLLITAGLAHGEPPCLDPLIERVSLRLRTAPAGLRPRLAPVPDPALTSHALRLQADAGELDLDWTDAQAVEALLADTVRATRAAEPEHGADMLAVYTAGPVDRAPFYLPLANDVRGIGYGRLGLAPTETFRSAVDPRLDGVAFLGDLPTALAEPVEAERLFLHELGHRWGVYVHLADGGDALLGRNCRHWSAFVDAGDAPLEGHRWSPVAGGWRADAPQPPLRYAPLTRYLMGLIPLDEVPPIERLAVAAPPCDEPARNGEPNPRWRALGPADPPWVQTAERVAHPAAQVVAAEGPRLPA
;
A
#
# COMPACT_ATOMS: atom_id res chain seq x y z
N MET A 1 -6.84 22.67 -13.28
CA MET A 1 -5.83 23.71 -12.96
C MET A 1 -4.92 23.11 -11.91
N PRO A 2 -3.59 23.07 -12.07
CA PRO A 2 -2.72 22.47 -11.08
C PRO A 2 -2.73 23.35 -9.82
N THR A 3 -3.12 22.76 -8.70
CA THR A 3 -3.13 23.40 -7.39
C THR A 3 -1.69 23.50 -6.87
N ARG A 4 -0.99 24.58 -7.24
CA ARG A 4 0.15 25.06 -6.45
C ARG A 4 -0.39 25.51 -5.10
N GLY A 5 -0.35 24.62 -4.12
CA GLY A 5 -0.79 24.87 -2.76
C GLY A 5 0.40 24.87 -1.83
N LEU A 6 0.57 25.96 -1.09
CA LEU A 6 1.52 26.05 0.02
C LEU A 6 0.98 25.21 1.17
N ILE A 7 1.58 24.04 1.39
CA ILE A 7 1.08 23.09 2.39
C ILE A 7 2.15 22.91 3.47
N PRO A 8 1.83 23.14 4.76
CA PRO A 8 2.69 22.69 5.83
C PRO A 8 2.79 21.16 5.76
N LEU A 9 4.01 20.62 5.78
CA LEU A 9 4.23 19.17 5.84
C LEU A 9 4.24 18.74 7.32
N THR A 10 3.51 17.68 7.65
CA THR A 10 3.60 17.00 8.94
C THR A 10 3.68 15.53 8.62
N LEU A 11 4.92 15.07 8.51
CA LEU A 11 5.23 13.67 8.43
C LEU A 11 4.85 13.00 9.76
N LEU A 12 4.10 11.91 9.71
CA LEU A 12 3.78 11.09 10.88
C LEU A 12 4.31 9.69 10.61
N ILE A 13 5.43 9.34 11.22
CA ILE A 13 6.03 8.01 11.12
C ILE A 13 5.35 7.13 12.17
N THR A 14 4.81 5.99 11.75
CA THR A 14 4.34 4.94 12.67
C THR A 14 5.36 3.80 12.68
N ALA A 15 5.62 3.25 13.87
CA ALA A 15 6.73 2.35 14.15
C ALA A 15 6.62 0.97 13.45
N GLY A 16 7.78 0.34 13.25
CA GLY A 16 7.97 -0.89 12.48
C GLY A 16 7.24 -2.13 13.00
N LEU A 17 6.97 -3.05 12.07
CA LEU A 17 6.43 -4.37 12.34
C LEU A 17 7.59 -5.29 12.72
N ALA A 18 7.80 -5.52 14.01
CA ALA A 18 8.73 -6.56 14.44
C ALA A 18 8.27 -7.92 13.88
N HIS A 19 9.20 -8.69 13.31
CA HIS A 19 8.92 -10.04 12.80
C HIS A 19 8.27 -10.93 13.87
N GLY A 20 7.04 -11.41 13.63
CA GLY A 20 6.50 -12.59 14.34
C GLY A 20 5.16 -12.46 15.06
N GLU A 21 4.45 -11.32 15.07
CA GLU A 21 3.10 -11.24 15.64
C GLU A 21 2.06 -10.72 14.65
N PRO A 22 0.82 -11.27 14.63
CA PRO A 22 -0.26 -10.74 13.82
C PRO A 22 -0.63 -9.32 14.29
N PRO A 23 -0.90 -8.37 13.38
CA PRO A 23 -1.21 -6.99 13.76
C PRO A 23 -2.57 -6.93 14.47
N CYS A 24 -2.53 -6.90 15.79
CA CYS A 24 -3.55 -6.30 16.61
C CYS A 24 -3.01 -4.93 17.06
N LEU A 25 -3.44 -3.85 16.40
CA LEU A 25 -3.05 -2.49 16.79
C LEU A 25 -3.87 -2.06 18.01
N ASP A 26 -3.26 -2.13 19.18
CA ASP A 26 -3.61 -1.33 20.37
C ASP A 26 -2.29 -0.68 20.90
N PRO A 27 -2.34 0.53 21.49
CA PRO A 27 -1.32 1.56 21.24
C PRO A 27 -0.08 1.40 22.13
N LEU A 28 1.07 1.14 21.50
CA LEU A 28 2.38 1.09 22.14
C LEU A 28 3.20 2.30 21.69
N ILE A 29 3.20 3.40 22.45
CA ILE A 29 4.08 4.53 22.14
C ILE A 29 4.67 5.19 23.41
N GLU A 30 6.01 5.12 23.55
CA GLU A 30 6.83 5.75 24.62
C GLU A 30 7.93 6.69 24.06
N ARG A 31 8.35 7.66 24.90
CA ARG A 31 9.06 8.93 24.58
C ARG A 31 10.56 8.81 24.30
N VAL A 32 11.07 9.58 23.32
CA VAL A 32 12.47 10.07 23.26
C VAL A 32 12.52 11.49 22.66
N SER A 33 13.46 12.34 23.11
CA SER A 33 13.68 13.72 22.64
C SER A 33 15.14 13.92 22.25
N LEU A 34 15.45 14.45 21.05
CA LEU A 34 16.82 14.86 20.68
C LEU A 34 16.87 15.90 19.53
N ARG A 35 17.99 16.63 19.44
CA ARG A 35 18.25 17.73 18.50
C ARG A 35 19.33 17.33 17.49
N LEU A 36 19.12 17.60 16.18
CA LEU A 36 20.16 17.44 15.15
C LEU A 36 20.18 18.55 14.08
N ARG A 37 21.33 18.65 13.39
CA ARG A 37 21.76 19.74 12.49
C ARG A 37 21.75 19.32 11.01
N THR A 38 21.08 20.16 10.21
CA THR A 38 21.22 20.46 8.75
C THR A 38 21.08 19.36 7.70
N ALA A 39 20.10 19.57 6.81
CA ALA A 39 19.83 18.88 5.53
C ALA A 39 20.04 19.88 4.34
N PRO A 40 19.92 19.45 3.06
CA PRO A 40 20.27 20.26 1.89
C PRO A 40 19.37 21.50 1.71
N ALA A 41 19.81 22.46 0.87
CA ALA A 41 19.22 23.80 0.78
C ALA A 41 17.70 23.77 0.43
N GLY A 42 16.88 24.23 1.38
CA GLY A 42 15.43 24.45 1.22
C GLY A 42 14.56 23.67 2.21
N LEU A 43 14.99 22.45 2.57
CA LEU A 43 14.34 21.61 3.58
C LEU A 43 15.32 21.44 4.75
N ARG A 44 15.11 22.16 5.86
CA ARG A 44 15.77 21.79 7.12
C ARG A 44 14.75 21.10 8.01
N PRO A 45 14.94 19.81 8.34
CA PRO A 45 14.09 19.14 9.30
C PRO A 45 14.10 19.92 10.61
N ARG A 46 13.00 20.59 10.93
CA ARG A 46 12.72 21.04 12.29
C ARG A 46 11.84 20.01 12.93
N LEU A 47 12.48 19.10 13.65
CA LEU A 47 11.81 18.21 14.57
C LEU A 47 11.03 19.06 15.58
N ALA A 48 9.71 19.05 15.42
CA ALA A 48 8.79 19.58 16.39
C ALA A 48 7.91 18.43 16.87
N PRO A 49 7.67 18.28 18.18
CA PRO A 49 6.63 17.39 18.66
C PRO A 49 5.32 17.74 17.95
N VAL A 50 4.56 16.72 17.55
CA VAL A 50 3.20 16.97 17.05
C VAL A 50 2.40 17.58 18.21
N PRO A 51 1.71 18.74 18.03
CA PRO A 51 1.01 19.42 19.12
C PRO A 51 -0.19 18.66 19.67
N ASP A 52 -0.57 17.56 19.02
CA ASP A 52 -1.73 16.75 19.39
C ASP A 52 -1.30 15.60 20.31
N PRO A 53 -1.77 15.56 21.58
CA PRO A 53 -1.47 14.47 22.50
C PRO A 53 -2.03 13.11 22.05
N ALA A 54 -2.97 13.07 21.09
CA ALA A 54 -3.43 11.83 20.47
C ALA A 54 -2.43 11.28 19.43
N LEU A 55 -1.53 12.14 18.91
CA LEU A 55 -0.47 11.76 17.99
C LEU A 55 0.82 11.51 18.75
N THR A 56 1.11 10.23 18.87
CA THR A 56 2.09 9.67 19.81
C THR A 56 3.56 9.83 19.36
N SER A 57 4.52 9.53 20.26
CA SER A 57 5.99 9.75 20.15
C SER A 57 6.80 9.02 19.06
N HIS A 58 6.19 8.50 18.00
CA HIS A 58 6.91 8.06 16.79
C HIS A 58 6.77 9.03 15.62
N ALA A 59 5.99 10.08 15.77
CA ALA A 59 5.80 11.10 14.75
C ALA A 59 6.96 12.10 14.67
N LEU A 60 7.58 12.22 13.49
CA LEU A 60 8.55 13.28 13.20
C LEU A 60 7.95 14.32 12.26
N ARG A 61 7.68 15.53 12.75
CA ARG A 61 7.30 16.62 11.86
C ARG A 61 8.53 17.11 11.08
N LEU A 62 8.45 17.11 9.75
CA LEU A 62 9.41 17.75 8.85
C LEU A 62 8.81 19.06 8.34
N GLN A 63 9.54 20.17 8.43
CA GLN A 63 9.09 21.48 7.98
C GLN A 63 10.09 22.10 7.00
N ALA A 64 9.61 22.74 5.94
CA ALA A 64 10.48 23.51 5.03
C ALA A 64 10.99 24.79 5.70
N ASP A 65 12.14 25.31 5.25
CA ASP A 65 12.74 26.52 5.84
C ASP A 65 11.85 27.75 5.70
N ALA A 66 11.13 27.85 4.57
CA ALA A 66 10.15 28.90 4.31
C ALA A 66 8.78 28.64 4.97
N GLY A 67 8.63 27.50 5.68
CA GLY A 67 7.36 27.06 6.27
C GLY A 67 6.41 26.35 5.31
N GLU A 68 6.67 26.43 4.01
CA GLU A 68 5.79 25.95 2.94
C GLU A 68 6.59 25.17 1.88
N LEU A 69 5.98 24.13 1.30
CA LEU A 69 6.56 23.35 0.21
C LEU A 69 5.81 23.69 -1.10
N ASP A 70 6.48 24.29 -2.09
CA ASP A 70 5.94 24.48 -3.44
C ASP A 70 6.31 23.24 -4.28
N LEU A 71 5.39 22.29 -4.35
CA LEU A 71 5.55 21.02 -5.07
C LEU A 71 4.37 20.83 -6.02
N ASP A 72 4.68 20.46 -7.25
CA ASP A 72 3.66 19.92 -8.16
C ASP A 72 3.35 18.47 -7.75
N TRP A 73 2.26 18.27 -7.03
CA TRP A 73 1.81 16.94 -6.58
C TRP A 73 1.39 16.03 -7.73
N THR A 74 1.26 16.54 -8.95
CA THR A 74 0.99 15.73 -10.15
C THR A 74 2.27 15.21 -10.81
N ASP A 75 3.43 15.80 -10.50
CA ASP A 75 4.73 15.32 -10.97
C ASP A 75 5.21 14.17 -10.08
N ALA A 76 5.16 12.95 -10.62
CA ALA A 76 5.60 11.74 -9.93
C ALA A 76 7.08 11.81 -9.53
N GLN A 77 7.96 12.36 -10.37
CA GLN A 77 9.40 12.45 -10.07
C GLN A 77 9.67 13.44 -8.94
N ALA A 78 8.96 14.58 -8.94
CA ALA A 78 9.08 15.57 -7.87
C ALA A 78 8.63 14.99 -6.52
N VAL A 79 7.52 14.24 -6.50
CA VAL A 79 7.03 13.59 -5.28
C VAL A 79 7.98 12.47 -4.81
N GLU A 80 8.48 11.63 -5.70
CA GLU A 80 9.48 10.61 -5.33
C GLU A 80 10.76 11.23 -4.76
N ALA A 81 11.23 12.33 -5.34
CA ALA A 81 12.38 13.07 -4.82
C ALA A 81 12.11 13.61 -3.40
N LEU A 82 10.92 14.19 -3.17
CA LEU A 82 10.49 14.64 -1.84
C LEU A 82 10.47 13.48 -0.83
N LEU A 83 9.93 12.32 -1.20
CA LEU A 83 9.90 11.16 -0.32
C LEU A 83 11.31 10.65 -0.01
N ALA A 84 12.21 10.65 -0.98
CA ALA A 84 13.61 10.29 -0.76
C ALA A 84 14.31 11.27 0.20
N ASP A 85 14.05 12.58 0.08
CA ASP A 85 14.54 13.59 1.03
C ASP A 85 13.94 13.41 2.42
N THR A 86 12.66 13.04 2.49
CA THR A 86 11.93 12.73 3.74
C THR A 86 12.57 11.55 4.46
N VAL A 87 12.89 10.47 3.74
CA VAL A 87 13.62 9.30 4.28
C VAL A 87 14.99 9.72 4.80
N ARG A 88 15.78 10.45 4.00
CA ARG A 88 17.11 10.94 4.40
C ARG A 88 17.05 11.80 5.67
N ALA A 89 16.11 12.74 5.72
CA ALA A 89 15.93 13.62 6.87
C ALA A 89 15.51 12.83 8.12
N THR A 90 14.61 11.86 7.96
CA THR A 90 14.19 10.94 9.03
C THR A 90 15.37 10.16 9.60
N ARG A 91 16.19 9.53 8.75
CA ARG A 91 17.37 8.78 9.22
C ARG A 91 18.45 9.66 9.83
N ALA A 92 18.61 10.88 9.33
CA ALA A 92 19.51 11.85 9.94
C ALA A 92 19.03 12.28 11.33
N ALA A 93 17.71 12.39 11.54
CA ALA A 93 17.11 12.70 12.82
C ALA A 93 17.15 11.51 13.80
N GLU A 94 16.89 10.31 13.29
CA GLU A 94 16.69 9.09 14.05
C GLU A 94 17.58 7.94 13.51
N PRO A 95 18.91 8.04 13.66
CA PRO A 95 19.86 7.11 13.04
C PRO A 95 19.78 5.68 13.60
N GLU A 96 19.26 5.53 14.82
CA GLU A 96 19.08 4.25 15.51
C GLU A 96 17.67 3.68 15.32
N HIS A 97 16.74 4.43 14.72
CA HIS A 97 15.37 3.97 14.58
C HIS A 97 15.30 2.75 13.65
N GLY A 98 14.60 1.72 14.09
CA GLY A 98 14.56 0.41 13.44
C GLY A 98 13.40 0.20 12.47
N ALA A 99 12.66 1.24 12.08
CA ALA A 99 11.52 1.05 11.19
C ALA A 99 11.93 0.53 9.80
N ASP A 100 11.22 -0.49 9.35
CA ASP A 100 11.32 -1.07 8.01
C ASP A 100 10.44 -0.34 6.99
N MET A 101 9.44 0.42 7.43
CA MET A 101 8.58 1.23 6.56
C MET A 101 8.29 2.60 7.19
N LEU A 102 8.03 3.60 6.34
CA LEU A 102 7.57 4.92 6.77
C LEU A 102 6.17 5.17 6.24
N ALA A 103 5.24 5.51 7.14
CA ALA A 103 3.99 6.17 6.78
C ALA A 103 4.25 7.69 6.64
N VAL A 104 3.67 8.31 5.62
CA VAL A 104 3.85 9.73 5.32
C VAL A 104 2.50 10.39 5.12
N TYR A 105 2.28 11.47 5.86
CA TYR A 105 1.16 12.38 5.69
C TYR A 105 1.67 13.80 5.39
N THR A 106 0.82 14.62 4.80
CA THR A 106 0.98 16.08 4.78
C THR A 106 0.22 16.72 5.94
N ALA A 107 0.59 17.93 6.38
CA ALA A 107 -0.17 18.61 7.45
C ALA A 107 -1.42 19.33 6.92
N GLY A 108 -1.51 19.50 5.61
CA GLY A 108 -2.64 20.13 4.95
C GLY A 108 -3.06 19.35 3.70
N PRO A 109 -4.25 19.65 3.17
CA PRO A 109 -4.89 18.87 2.12
C PRO A 109 -4.05 18.85 0.85
N VAL A 110 -3.92 17.65 0.27
CA VAL A 110 -3.21 17.39 -0.99
C VAL A 110 -4.14 16.68 -1.95
N ASP A 111 -4.12 17.11 -3.21
CA ASP A 111 -4.85 16.42 -4.29
C ASP A 111 -3.94 15.36 -4.94
N ARG A 112 -3.62 14.32 -4.15
CA ARG A 112 -2.82 13.18 -4.61
C ARG A 112 -3.34 11.89 -4.00
N ALA A 113 -3.57 10.90 -4.86
CA ALA A 113 -3.95 9.57 -4.41
C ALA A 113 -2.83 8.96 -3.54
N PRO A 114 -3.19 8.25 -2.47
CA PRO A 114 -2.26 7.44 -1.69
C PRO A 114 -1.52 6.41 -2.55
N PHE A 115 -0.32 6.06 -2.12
CA PHE A 115 0.50 5.06 -2.81
C PHE A 115 1.59 4.51 -1.90
N TYR A 116 2.01 3.28 -2.20
CA TYR A 116 3.21 2.66 -1.67
C TYR A 116 4.38 2.73 -2.66
N LEU A 117 5.51 3.25 -2.20
CA LEU A 117 6.78 3.27 -2.91
C LEU A 117 7.69 2.16 -2.34
N PRO A 118 7.89 1.05 -3.07
CA PRO A 118 8.85 0.03 -2.66
C PRO A 118 10.28 0.55 -2.77
N LEU A 119 11.06 0.38 -1.71
CA LEU A 119 12.49 0.70 -1.68
C LEU A 119 13.34 -0.56 -1.60
N ALA A 120 12.86 -1.62 -0.98
CA ALA A 120 13.51 -2.92 -1.02
C ALA A 120 12.47 -4.04 -1.08
N ASN A 121 12.91 -5.14 -1.68
CA ASN A 121 12.22 -6.41 -1.59
C ASN A 121 13.28 -7.50 -1.54
N ASP A 122 13.24 -8.29 -0.49
CA ASP A 122 14.00 -9.52 -0.33
C ASP A 122 13.13 -10.77 -0.51
N VAL A 123 11.83 -10.59 -0.74
CA VAL A 123 10.85 -11.67 -0.88
C VAL A 123 10.71 -12.09 -2.34
N ARG A 124 10.80 -13.39 -2.62
CA ARG A 124 10.49 -14.05 -3.90
C ARG A 124 9.13 -14.75 -3.84
N GLY A 125 8.59 -15.12 -5.00
CA GLY A 125 7.33 -15.84 -5.13
C GLY A 125 6.10 -14.99 -4.84
N ILE A 126 6.23 -13.66 -4.93
CA ILE A 126 5.14 -12.70 -4.69
C ILE A 126 4.78 -11.88 -5.94
N GLY A 127 5.33 -12.27 -7.10
CA GLY A 127 4.99 -11.70 -8.41
C GLY A 127 5.73 -10.40 -8.76
N TYR A 128 6.59 -9.88 -7.88
CA TYR A 128 7.35 -8.64 -8.11
C TYR A 128 8.22 -8.69 -9.37
N GLY A 129 8.75 -9.88 -9.70
CA GLY A 129 9.57 -10.09 -10.90
C GLY A 129 8.82 -9.81 -12.22
N ARG A 130 7.49 -9.79 -12.20
CA ARG A 130 6.65 -9.55 -13.38
C ARG A 130 6.28 -8.08 -13.57
N LEU A 131 6.49 -7.23 -12.56
CA LEU A 131 6.16 -5.80 -12.65
C LEU A 131 7.15 -4.99 -13.49
N GLY A 132 8.32 -5.55 -13.81
CA GLY A 132 9.38 -4.84 -14.54
C GLY A 132 9.93 -3.62 -13.79
N LEU A 133 9.64 -3.47 -12.49
CA LEU A 133 10.13 -2.36 -11.67
C LEU A 133 11.61 -2.50 -11.31
N ALA A 134 12.13 -3.73 -11.33
CA ALA A 134 13.53 -4.04 -11.08
C ALA A 134 13.98 -5.18 -12.01
N PRO A 135 15.30 -5.30 -12.29
CA PRO A 135 15.84 -6.40 -13.11
C PRO A 135 15.58 -7.78 -12.50
N THR A 136 15.34 -7.83 -11.19
CA THR A 136 15.14 -9.03 -10.40
C THR A 136 13.98 -8.82 -9.43
N GLU A 137 13.32 -9.91 -9.05
CA GLU A 137 12.23 -9.86 -8.06
C GLU A 137 12.68 -9.25 -6.72
N THR A 138 13.92 -9.55 -6.31
CA THR A 138 14.55 -8.93 -5.16
C THR A 138 15.35 -7.70 -5.54
N PHE A 139 15.25 -6.62 -4.78
CA PHE A 139 15.98 -5.37 -5.00
C PHE A 139 16.19 -4.61 -3.69
N ARG A 140 17.09 -3.62 -3.71
CA ARG A 140 17.29 -2.68 -2.62
C ARG A 140 17.73 -1.34 -3.18
N SER A 141 17.03 -0.29 -2.79
CA SER A 141 17.30 1.09 -3.18
C SER A 141 18.54 1.59 -2.45
N ALA A 142 19.29 2.47 -3.12
CA ALA A 142 20.42 3.16 -2.52
C ALA A 142 20.01 4.32 -1.60
N VAL A 143 18.72 4.72 -1.61
CA VAL A 143 18.20 5.84 -0.79
C VAL A 143 18.34 5.52 0.70
N ASP A 144 17.97 4.31 1.08
CA ASP A 144 18.12 3.81 2.44
C ASP A 144 18.16 2.27 2.43
N PRO A 145 19.31 1.66 2.77
CA PRO A 145 19.45 0.21 2.73
C PRO A 145 18.69 -0.51 3.85
N ARG A 146 18.07 0.19 4.81
CA ARG A 146 17.30 -0.41 5.91
C ARG A 146 15.79 -0.33 5.71
N LEU A 147 15.32 0.45 4.75
CA LEU A 147 13.89 0.68 4.53
C LEU A 147 13.37 -0.19 3.38
N ASP A 148 12.27 -0.90 3.64
CA ASP A 148 11.54 -1.69 2.67
C ASP A 148 10.63 -0.82 1.80
N GLY A 149 10.05 0.26 2.36
CA GLY A 149 9.30 1.21 1.54
C GLY A 149 8.68 2.37 2.30
N VAL A 150 7.97 3.20 1.55
CA VAL A 150 7.30 4.41 2.05
C VAL A 150 5.85 4.40 1.58
N ALA A 151 4.90 4.51 2.51
CA ALA A 151 3.48 4.67 2.21
C ALA A 151 3.10 6.15 2.34
N PHE A 152 2.71 6.78 1.25
CA PHE A 152 2.09 8.10 1.27
C PHE A 152 0.58 7.96 1.43
N LEU A 153 0.01 8.59 2.46
CA LEU A 153 -1.35 8.35 2.94
C LEU A 153 -2.25 9.60 2.85
N GLY A 154 -1.82 10.62 2.10
CA GLY A 154 -2.56 11.87 1.94
C GLY A 154 -2.29 12.86 3.07
N ASP A 155 -3.33 13.53 3.57
CA ASP A 155 -3.20 14.55 4.61
C ASP A 155 -3.70 14.09 5.99
N LEU A 156 -2.99 14.55 7.02
CA LEU A 156 -3.24 14.21 8.41
C LEU A 156 -4.60 14.72 8.92
N PRO A 157 -5.07 15.95 8.61
CA PRO A 157 -6.41 16.39 8.99
C PRO A 157 -7.52 15.44 8.53
N THR A 158 -7.49 15.00 7.28
CA THR A 158 -8.45 14.02 6.74
C THR A 158 -8.33 12.69 7.49
N ALA A 159 -7.11 12.18 7.68
CA ALA A 159 -6.90 10.91 8.38
C ALA A 159 -7.41 10.93 9.84
N LEU A 160 -7.24 12.06 10.53
CA LEU A 160 -7.75 12.24 11.90
C LEU A 160 -9.27 12.38 11.96
N ALA A 161 -9.87 13.00 10.95
CA ALA A 161 -11.32 13.16 10.84
C ALA A 161 -12.03 11.83 10.51
N GLU A 162 -11.35 10.95 9.76
CA GLU A 162 -11.90 9.69 9.25
C GLU A 162 -11.01 8.48 9.62
N PRO A 163 -10.88 8.13 10.91
CA PRO A 163 -9.89 7.15 11.38
C PRO A 163 -10.08 5.74 10.81
N VAL A 164 -11.33 5.33 10.52
CA VAL A 164 -11.62 4.03 9.89
C VAL A 164 -11.15 3.99 8.44
N GLU A 165 -11.34 5.09 7.71
CA GLU A 165 -10.84 5.20 6.33
C GLU A 165 -9.32 5.34 6.30
N ALA A 166 -8.73 6.04 7.27
CA ALA A 166 -7.28 6.11 7.44
C ALA A 166 -6.66 4.73 7.71
N GLU A 167 -7.27 3.92 8.58
CA GLU A 167 -6.86 2.53 8.82
C GLU A 167 -6.99 1.69 7.54
N ARG A 168 -8.14 1.76 6.86
CA ARG A 168 -8.37 1.06 5.59
C ARG A 168 -7.29 1.40 4.57
N LEU A 169 -6.99 2.68 4.44
CA LEU A 169 -6.00 3.17 3.49
C LEU A 169 -4.59 2.76 3.86
N PHE A 170 -4.22 2.87 5.14
CA PHE A 170 -2.94 2.40 5.63
C PHE A 170 -2.73 0.92 5.30
N LEU A 171 -3.73 0.08 5.57
CA LEU A 171 -3.66 -1.34 5.26
C LEU A 171 -3.67 -1.60 3.74
N HIS A 172 -4.39 -0.80 2.95
CA HIS A 172 -4.33 -0.88 1.49
C HIS A 172 -2.92 -0.66 0.98
N GLU A 173 -2.30 0.46 1.38
CA GLU A 173 -0.96 0.80 0.91
C GLU A 173 0.11 -0.13 1.48
N LEU A 174 0.00 -0.52 2.75
CA LEU A 174 0.88 -1.51 3.38
C LEU A 174 0.85 -2.84 2.62
N GLY A 175 -0.32 -3.25 2.16
CA GLY A 175 -0.51 -4.51 1.45
C GLY A 175 0.30 -4.61 0.15
N HIS A 176 0.63 -3.49 -0.50
CA HIS A 176 1.48 -3.48 -1.71
C HIS A 176 2.92 -3.99 -1.47
N ARG A 177 3.41 -4.04 -0.22
CA ARG A 177 4.73 -4.61 0.09
C ARG A 177 4.82 -6.11 -0.26
N TRP A 178 3.75 -6.86 -0.03
CA TRP A 178 3.73 -8.32 -0.18
C TRP A 178 2.71 -8.83 -1.20
N GLY A 179 1.83 -7.95 -1.65
CA GLY A 179 0.58 -8.35 -2.27
C GLY A 179 0.37 -7.82 -3.68
N VAL A 180 -0.25 -8.71 -4.43
CA VAL A 180 -1.10 -8.48 -5.61
C VAL A 180 -0.46 -8.22 -6.96
N TYR A 181 0.60 -8.98 -7.21
CA TYR A 181 1.20 -9.11 -8.54
C TYR A 181 1.25 -10.58 -9.00
N VAL A 182 0.54 -11.46 -8.29
CA VAL A 182 0.61 -12.91 -8.47
C VAL A 182 -0.37 -13.41 -9.52
N HIS A 183 0.05 -14.44 -10.23
CA HIS A 183 -0.68 -15.06 -11.33
C HIS A 183 -1.09 -16.49 -10.96
N LEU A 184 -2.03 -17.02 -11.71
CA LEU A 184 -2.36 -18.45 -11.72
C LEU A 184 -1.62 -19.11 -12.88
N ALA A 185 -1.10 -20.32 -12.69
CA ALA A 185 -0.34 -20.99 -13.76
C ALA A 185 -1.22 -21.34 -14.97
N ASP A 186 -2.50 -21.64 -14.75
CA ASP A 186 -3.51 -21.91 -15.78
C ASP A 186 -4.45 -20.72 -16.05
N GLY A 187 -4.49 -19.73 -15.16
CA GLY A 187 -5.42 -18.60 -15.21
C GLY A 187 -4.79 -17.25 -15.50
N GLY A 188 -3.46 -17.18 -15.68
CA GLY A 188 -2.74 -15.95 -15.97
C GLY A 188 -3.01 -14.86 -14.94
N ASP A 189 -3.48 -13.72 -15.40
CA ASP A 189 -3.72 -12.50 -14.60
C ASP A 189 -5.12 -12.42 -13.98
N ALA A 190 -5.86 -13.53 -13.91
CA ALA A 190 -7.26 -13.56 -13.46
C ALA A 190 -7.48 -13.14 -11.99
N LEU A 191 -6.44 -13.10 -11.17
CA LEU A 191 -6.50 -12.56 -9.80
C LEU A 191 -6.27 -11.04 -9.76
N LEU A 192 -5.74 -10.46 -10.82
CA LEU A 192 -5.26 -9.07 -10.84
C LEU A 192 -6.35 -8.13 -11.34
N GLY A 193 -6.56 -7.06 -10.57
CA GLY A 193 -7.53 -6.00 -10.85
C GLY A 193 -6.87 -4.78 -11.48
N ARG A 194 -7.26 -3.63 -10.96
CA ARG A 194 -6.82 -2.31 -11.40
C ARG A 194 -5.29 -2.21 -11.45
N ASN A 195 -4.77 -1.65 -12.55
CA ASN A 195 -3.33 -1.52 -12.84
C ASN A 195 -2.53 -2.82 -12.85
N CYS A 196 -3.17 -4.00 -12.80
CA CYS A 196 -2.48 -5.27 -12.53
C CYS A 196 -1.78 -5.30 -11.18
N ARG A 197 -2.35 -4.57 -10.22
CA ARG A 197 -1.71 -4.24 -8.95
C ARG A 197 -2.70 -4.21 -7.78
N HIS A 198 -3.75 -5.01 -7.79
CA HIS A 198 -4.75 -5.14 -6.72
C HIS A 198 -5.56 -6.41 -6.95
N TRP A 199 -6.36 -6.86 -5.98
CA TRP A 199 -7.23 -8.01 -6.24
C TRP A 199 -8.29 -7.57 -7.24
N SER A 200 -8.56 -8.38 -8.25
CA SER A 200 -9.71 -8.14 -9.11
C SER A 200 -10.96 -8.01 -8.24
N ALA A 201 -11.84 -7.05 -8.53
CA ALA A 201 -13.12 -6.89 -7.84
C ALA A 201 -13.93 -8.21 -7.80
N PHE A 202 -13.66 -9.13 -8.73
CA PHE A 202 -14.29 -10.44 -8.82
C PHE A 202 -13.65 -11.53 -7.96
N VAL A 203 -12.50 -11.29 -7.34
CA VAL A 203 -11.89 -12.20 -6.35
C VAL A 203 -12.65 -12.08 -5.03
N ASP A 204 -12.99 -13.22 -4.44
CA ASP A 204 -13.51 -13.26 -3.07
C ASP A 204 -12.37 -13.06 -2.08
N ALA A 205 -12.17 -11.81 -1.70
CA ALA A 205 -11.12 -11.39 -0.77
C ALA A 205 -11.68 -11.13 0.64
N GLY A 206 -12.97 -11.40 0.88
CA GLY A 206 -13.64 -11.08 2.14
C GLY A 206 -13.61 -9.58 2.45
N ASP A 207 -13.11 -9.22 3.63
CA ASP A 207 -12.94 -7.82 4.08
C ASP A 207 -11.49 -7.33 3.87
N ALA A 208 -10.82 -7.83 2.83
CA ALA A 208 -9.44 -7.45 2.55
C ALA A 208 -9.32 -5.96 2.16
N PRO A 209 -8.29 -5.27 2.65
CA PRO A 209 -8.04 -3.87 2.32
C PRO A 209 -7.31 -3.71 0.97
N LEU A 210 -7.27 -4.72 0.10
CA LEU A 210 -6.49 -4.72 -1.16
C LEU A 210 -7.39 -4.90 -2.40
N GLU A 211 -8.56 -4.27 -2.38
CA GLU A 211 -9.68 -4.52 -3.30
C GLU A 211 -10.20 -5.97 -3.21
N GLY A 212 -10.90 -6.42 -4.26
CA GLY A 212 -11.78 -7.59 -4.17
C GLY A 212 -13.02 -7.29 -3.32
N HIS A 213 -13.91 -8.28 -3.25
CA HIS A 213 -15.13 -8.16 -2.45
C HIS A 213 -15.45 -9.47 -1.75
N ARG A 214 -16.23 -9.40 -0.67
CA ARG A 214 -17.01 -10.55 -0.23
C ARG A 214 -18.15 -10.76 -1.20
N TRP A 215 -18.27 -11.97 -1.74
CA TRP A 215 -19.31 -12.31 -2.70
C TRP A 215 -20.33 -13.27 -2.08
N SER A 216 -21.53 -12.76 -1.81
CA SER A 216 -22.64 -13.51 -1.21
C SER A 216 -23.62 -13.99 -2.28
N PRO A 217 -24.11 -15.24 -2.25
CA PRO A 217 -25.07 -15.72 -3.24
C PRO A 217 -26.42 -15.01 -3.09
N VAL A 218 -27.03 -14.63 -4.22
CA VAL A 218 -28.37 -14.04 -4.30
C VAL A 218 -29.16 -14.66 -5.45
N ALA A 219 -30.47 -14.43 -5.51
CA ALA A 219 -31.27 -14.87 -6.65
C ALA A 219 -30.72 -14.25 -7.95
N GLY A 220 -30.30 -15.09 -8.90
CA GLY A 220 -29.78 -14.65 -10.20
C GLY A 220 -28.30 -14.28 -10.24
N GLY A 221 -27.53 -14.47 -9.15
CA GLY A 221 -26.08 -14.23 -9.18
C GLY A 221 -25.45 -14.08 -7.80
N TRP A 222 -24.50 -13.16 -7.72
CA TRP A 222 -23.70 -12.88 -6.54
C TRP A 222 -23.78 -11.40 -6.21
N ARG A 223 -23.85 -11.06 -4.94
CA ARG A 223 -23.80 -9.68 -4.45
C ARG A 223 -22.43 -9.40 -3.85
N ALA A 224 -21.79 -8.32 -4.28
CA ALA A 224 -20.60 -7.78 -3.63
C ALA A 224 -21.04 -7.03 -2.38
N ASP A 225 -20.39 -7.31 -1.25
CA ASP A 225 -20.55 -6.57 -0.01
C ASP A 225 -19.32 -5.64 0.18
N ALA A 226 -19.54 -4.45 0.75
CA ALA A 226 -18.45 -3.54 1.09
C ALA A 226 -17.62 -4.11 2.24
N PRO A 227 -16.27 -4.05 2.20
CA PRO A 227 -15.43 -4.48 3.32
C PRO A 227 -15.86 -3.81 4.62
N GLN A 228 -16.02 -4.59 5.68
CA GLN A 228 -16.39 -4.07 7.00
C GLN A 228 -15.24 -4.26 8.01
N PRO A 229 -15.01 -3.30 8.92
CA PRO A 229 -14.11 -3.50 10.05
C PRO A 229 -14.56 -4.66 10.96
N PRO A 230 -13.62 -5.37 11.62
CA PRO A 230 -12.17 -5.24 11.48
C PRO A 230 -11.70 -5.79 10.14
N LEU A 231 -10.89 -5.00 9.42
CA LEU A 231 -10.35 -5.37 8.12
C LEU A 231 -9.35 -6.50 8.26
N ARG A 232 -9.33 -7.42 7.29
CA ARG A 232 -8.47 -8.61 7.35
C ARG A 232 -7.97 -8.98 5.97
N TYR A 233 -6.65 -9.06 5.82
CA TYR A 233 -6.05 -9.61 4.61
C TYR A 233 -6.57 -11.03 4.32
N ALA A 234 -6.94 -11.26 3.06
CA ALA A 234 -7.35 -12.57 2.57
C ALA A 234 -6.27 -13.63 2.87
N PRO A 235 -6.63 -14.91 3.07
CA PRO A 235 -5.66 -15.97 3.36
C PRO A 235 -4.47 -16.02 2.39
N LEU A 236 -4.71 -15.87 1.09
CA LEU A 236 -3.63 -15.80 0.10
C LEU A 236 -2.68 -14.63 0.37
N THR A 237 -3.21 -13.44 0.70
CA THR A 237 -2.37 -12.28 1.04
C THR A 237 -1.54 -12.56 2.30
N ARG A 238 -2.13 -13.18 3.32
CA ARG A 238 -1.41 -13.57 4.54
C ARG A 238 -0.29 -14.58 4.28
N TYR A 239 -0.48 -15.51 3.34
CA TYR A 239 0.59 -16.40 2.87
C TYR A 239 1.71 -15.62 2.17
N LEU A 240 1.37 -14.69 1.27
CA LEU A 240 2.36 -13.85 0.59
C LEU A 240 3.15 -12.95 1.57
N MET A 241 2.50 -12.53 2.65
CA MET A 241 3.13 -11.82 3.78
C MET A 241 4.00 -12.72 4.67
N GLY A 242 3.94 -14.04 4.53
CA GLY A 242 4.64 -14.99 5.40
C GLY A 242 3.96 -15.19 6.78
N LEU A 243 2.69 -14.80 6.93
CA LEU A 243 1.96 -14.91 8.19
C LEU A 243 1.30 -16.27 8.41
N ILE A 244 1.03 -17.01 7.33
CA ILE A 244 0.47 -18.37 7.37
C ILE A 244 1.17 -19.26 6.34
N PRO A 245 1.27 -20.59 6.57
CA PRO A 245 1.79 -21.52 5.58
C PRO A 245 0.80 -21.74 4.43
N LEU A 246 1.27 -22.32 3.32
CA LEU A 246 0.48 -22.52 2.10
C LEU A 246 -0.74 -23.45 2.31
N ASP A 247 -0.61 -24.46 3.18
CA ASP A 247 -1.65 -25.44 3.48
C ASP A 247 -2.80 -24.86 4.34
N GLU A 248 -2.59 -23.70 4.97
CA GLU A 248 -3.65 -22.91 5.60
C GLU A 248 -4.38 -21.97 4.62
N VAL A 249 -3.97 -21.91 3.35
CA VAL A 249 -4.65 -21.11 2.32
C VAL A 249 -5.77 -21.94 1.68
N PRO A 250 -7.06 -21.62 1.93
CA PRO A 250 -8.16 -22.27 1.23
C PRO A 250 -8.12 -21.95 -0.27
N PRO A 251 -8.89 -22.69 -1.10
CA PRO A 251 -9.06 -22.34 -2.50
C PRO A 251 -9.46 -20.87 -2.68
N ILE A 252 -8.80 -20.21 -3.62
CA ILE A 252 -9.05 -18.82 -4.00
C ILE A 252 -10.29 -18.78 -4.87
N GLU A 253 -11.38 -18.24 -4.33
CA GLU A 253 -12.64 -18.13 -5.05
C GLU A 253 -12.70 -16.82 -5.85
N ARG A 254 -13.28 -16.87 -7.04
CA ARG A 254 -13.55 -15.69 -7.86
C ARG A 254 -14.77 -15.89 -8.75
N LEU A 255 -15.35 -14.79 -9.22
CA LEU A 255 -16.31 -14.81 -10.31
C LEU A 255 -15.58 -14.80 -11.67
N ALA A 256 -16.01 -15.67 -12.59
CA ALA A 256 -15.46 -15.79 -13.94
C ALA A 256 -16.03 -14.71 -14.86
N VAL A 257 -15.48 -13.51 -14.75
CA VAL A 257 -15.77 -12.39 -15.63
C VAL A 257 -14.59 -12.15 -16.56
N ALA A 258 -14.88 -11.88 -17.84
CA ALA A 258 -13.86 -11.55 -18.83
C ALA A 258 -13.19 -10.22 -18.45
N ALA A 259 -11.87 -10.24 -18.41
CA ALA A 259 -11.04 -9.09 -18.11
C ALA A 259 -10.12 -8.78 -19.30
N PRO A 260 -9.89 -7.51 -19.66
CA PRO A 260 -8.80 -7.13 -20.57
C PRO A 260 -7.47 -7.66 -19.99
N PRO A 261 -6.48 -8.10 -20.77
CA PRO A 261 -5.22 -8.63 -20.22
C PRO A 261 -4.33 -7.53 -19.61
N CYS A 262 -3.35 -7.93 -18.80
CA CYS A 262 -2.46 -7.01 -18.09
C CYS A 262 -1.47 -6.24 -18.96
N ASP A 263 -1.20 -6.73 -20.17
CA ASP A 263 -0.30 -6.13 -21.14
C ASP A 263 -0.98 -5.08 -22.04
N GLU A 264 -2.29 -4.83 -21.86
CA GLU A 264 -2.98 -3.83 -22.64
C GLU A 264 -2.59 -2.40 -22.19
N PRO A 265 -1.92 -1.60 -23.05
CA PRO A 265 -1.48 -0.27 -22.67
C PRO A 265 -2.67 0.69 -22.51
N ALA A 266 -2.51 1.68 -21.64
CA ALA A 266 -3.37 2.86 -21.64
C ALA A 266 -3.30 3.52 -23.03
N ARG A 267 -4.44 3.68 -23.69
CA ARG A 267 -4.51 4.27 -25.05
C ARG A 267 -4.84 5.75 -24.94
N ASN A 268 -4.04 6.62 -25.56
CA ASN A 268 -4.38 8.02 -25.85
C ASN A 268 -4.96 8.82 -24.67
N GLY A 269 -4.33 8.74 -23.49
CA GLY A 269 -4.78 9.49 -22.31
C GLY A 269 -6.04 8.91 -21.64
N GLU A 270 -6.56 7.78 -22.12
CA GLU A 270 -7.60 7.02 -21.41
C GLU A 270 -6.99 6.10 -20.35
N PRO A 271 -7.64 5.95 -19.17
CA PRO A 271 -7.19 5.02 -18.16
C PRO A 271 -7.18 3.58 -18.70
N ASN A 272 -6.26 2.75 -18.21
CA ASN A 272 -6.16 1.34 -18.61
C ASN A 272 -7.56 0.69 -18.51
N PRO A 273 -8.03 -0.07 -19.52
CA PRO A 273 -9.37 -0.66 -19.55
C PRO A 273 -9.75 -1.45 -18.29
N ARG A 274 -8.77 -2.07 -17.62
CA ARG A 274 -8.96 -2.76 -16.33
C ARG A 274 -9.42 -1.82 -15.20
N TRP A 275 -9.10 -0.53 -15.24
CA TRP A 275 -9.62 0.43 -14.24
C TRP A 275 -11.14 0.47 -14.22
N ARG A 276 -11.77 0.45 -15.40
CA ARG A 276 -13.23 0.52 -15.52
C ARG A 276 -13.87 -0.85 -15.33
N ALA A 277 -13.22 -1.91 -15.82
CA ALA A 277 -13.78 -3.26 -15.79
C ALA A 277 -13.59 -3.98 -14.45
N LEU A 278 -12.46 -3.72 -13.76
CA LEU A 278 -12.03 -4.45 -12.57
C LEU A 278 -11.73 -3.54 -11.37
N GLY A 279 -11.91 -2.22 -11.52
CA GLY A 279 -11.82 -1.30 -10.39
C GLY A 279 -12.91 -1.59 -9.36
N PRO A 280 -12.73 -1.16 -8.11
CA PRO A 280 -13.75 -1.33 -7.10
C PRO A 280 -14.99 -0.54 -7.51
N ALA A 281 -16.03 -1.25 -7.95
CA ALA A 281 -17.36 -0.66 -8.01
C ALA A 281 -17.87 -0.56 -6.57
N ASP A 282 -18.34 0.62 -6.16
CA ASP A 282 -18.83 0.83 -4.79
C ASP A 282 -19.96 -0.16 -4.49
N PRO A 283 -19.75 -1.12 -3.56
CA PRO A 283 -20.79 -2.05 -3.18
C PRO A 283 -21.94 -1.33 -2.44
N PRO A 284 -23.16 -1.88 -2.47
CA PRO A 284 -23.51 -3.19 -3.01
C PRO A 284 -23.81 -3.17 -4.51
N TRP A 285 -23.37 -4.20 -5.22
CA TRP A 285 -23.77 -4.46 -6.62
C TRP A 285 -23.90 -5.97 -6.87
N VAL A 286 -24.59 -6.35 -7.94
CA VAL A 286 -24.88 -7.75 -8.28
C VAL A 286 -24.23 -8.14 -9.60
N GLN A 287 -23.61 -9.31 -9.64
CA GLN A 287 -22.98 -9.90 -10.82
C GLN A 287 -23.55 -11.29 -11.09
N THR A 288 -23.96 -11.54 -12.33
CA THR A 288 -24.22 -12.90 -12.82
C THR A 288 -22.95 -13.43 -13.47
N ALA A 289 -22.34 -14.42 -12.85
CA ALA A 289 -21.14 -15.10 -13.34
C ALA A 289 -20.99 -16.46 -12.66
N GLU A 290 -20.24 -17.36 -13.29
CA GLU A 290 -19.81 -18.61 -12.67
C GLU A 290 -18.80 -18.31 -11.55
N ARG A 291 -18.93 -18.98 -10.41
CA ARG A 291 -17.90 -18.96 -9.36
C ARG A 291 -16.91 -20.07 -9.62
N VAL A 292 -15.63 -19.72 -9.63
CA VAL A 292 -14.50 -20.65 -9.88
C VAL A 292 -13.58 -20.60 -8.67
N ALA A 293 -13.12 -21.77 -8.23
CA ALA A 293 -12.15 -21.92 -7.16
C ALA A 293 -10.81 -22.39 -7.72
N HIS A 294 -9.73 -21.72 -7.31
CA HIS A 294 -8.36 -22.04 -7.70
C HIS A 294 -7.57 -22.50 -6.48
N PRO A 295 -6.89 -23.66 -6.49
CA PRO A 295 -6.04 -24.02 -5.37
C PRO A 295 -4.86 -23.05 -5.29
N ALA A 296 -4.44 -22.67 -4.07
CA ALA A 296 -3.31 -21.75 -3.86
C ALA A 296 -1.99 -22.27 -4.49
N ALA A 297 -1.87 -23.58 -4.68
CA ALA A 297 -0.77 -24.20 -5.42
C ALA A 297 -0.62 -23.69 -6.86
N GLN A 298 -1.69 -23.17 -7.49
CA GLN A 298 -1.59 -22.52 -8.81
C GLN A 298 -0.74 -21.24 -8.77
N VAL A 299 -0.80 -20.49 -7.66
CA VAL A 299 0.05 -19.31 -7.45
C VAL A 299 1.51 -19.73 -7.29
N VAL A 300 1.75 -20.77 -6.48
CA VAL A 300 3.10 -21.32 -6.30
C VAL A 300 3.66 -21.92 -7.59
N ALA A 301 2.83 -22.53 -8.42
CA ALA A 301 3.23 -23.03 -9.74
C ALA A 301 3.59 -21.89 -10.70
N ALA A 302 2.95 -20.73 -10.60
CA ALA A 302 3.19 -19.57 -11.46
C ALA A 302 4.38 -18.70 -11.01
N GLU A 303 4.52 -18.49 -9.70
CA GLU A 303 5.47 -17.54 -9.12
C GLU A 303 6.65 -18.23 -8.42
N GLY A 304 6.56 -19.53 -8.18
CA GLY A 304 7.44 -20.24 -7.25
C GLY A 304 6.97 -20.11 -5.79
N PRO A 305 7.62 -20.84 -4.86
CA PRO A 305 7.31 -20.71 -3.45
C PRO A 305 7.69 -19.33 -2.94
N ARG A 306 6.91 -18.80 -1.99
CA ARG A 306 7.27 -17.57 -1.27
C ARG A 306 8.54 -17.78 -0.43
N LEU A 307 9.53 -16.92 -0.59
CA LEU A 307 10.82 -16.94 0.14
C LEU A 307 11.22 -15.51 0.52
N PRO A 308 11.98 -15.21 1.58
CA PRO A 308 12.39 -16.09 2.67
C PRO A 308 11.21 -16.38 3.59
N ALA A 309 10.90 -17.66 3.83
CA ALA A 309 9.80 -18.14 4.67
C ALA A 309 9.68 -17.38 6.00
#